data_AF-A0A0K8R2J2-F1
#
_entry.id   AF-A0A0K8R2J2-F1
#
_cell.length_a   1.000
_cell.length_b   1.000
_cell.length_c   1.000
_cell.angle_alpha   90.00
_cell.angle_beta   90.00
_cell.angle_gamma   90.00
#
_symmetry.space_group_name_H-M   'P 1'
#
loop_
_entity.id
_entity.type
_entity.pdbx_description
1 polymer ?
#
loop_
_entity_poly.entity_id
_entity_poly.type
_entity_poly.pdbx_seq_one_letter_code
_entity_poly.pdbx_strand_id
1 'polypeptide(L)' 'CPKNETHKICVSSSCGERRCGEPKPVGCTLDCASGCFCKYGYYRVRNGTCVRKSHCPRTGSTTTFPLTPSELPL' A
#
# COMPACT_ATOMS: atom_id res chain seq x y z
N CYS A 1 -8.58 -9.62 -5.05
CA CYS A 1 -7.75 -8.50 -4.54
C CYS A 1 -7.54 -7.47 -5.63
N PRO A 2 -7.54 -6.16 -5.30
CA PRO A 2 -7.24 -5.06 -6.21
C PRO A 2 -5.85 -5.13 -6.86
N LYS A 3 -5.57 -4.17 -7.74
CA LYS A 3 -4.26 -4.03 -8.38
C LYS A 3 -3.16 -3.90 -7.34
N ASN A 4 -2.04 -4.60 -7.57
CA ASN A 4 -0.86 -4.64 -6.70
C ASN A 4 -1.06 -5.30 -5.33
N GLU A 5 -2.14 -6.05 -5.14
CA GLU A 5 -2.40 -6.83 -3.94
C GLU A 5 -2.42 -8.34 -4.24
N THR A 6 -2.15 -9.16 -3.23
CA THR A 6 -2.25 -10.62 -3.29
C THR A 6 -3.01 -11.12 -2.08
N HIS A 7 -3.79 -12.19 -2.26
CA HIS A 7 -4.51 -12.82 -1.18
C HIS A 7 -3.52 -13.60 -0.32
N LYS A 8 -3.48 -13.30 0.98
CA LYS A 8 -2.65 -14.00 1.95
C LYS A 8 -3.54 -14.59 3.03
N ILE A 9 -3.12 -15.74 3.54
CA ILE A 9 -3.81 -16.46 4.59
C ILE A 9 -2.90 -16.49 5.80
N CYS A 10 -3.45 -16.18 6.97
CA CYS A 10 -2.77 -16.24 8.26
C CYS A 10 -1.40 -15.54 8.29
N VAL A 11 -1.39 -14.26 7.94
CA VAL A 11 -0.20 -13.41 8.07
C VAL A 11 -0.36 -12.42 9.21
N SER A 12 0.75 -12.05 9.83
CA SER A 12 0.78 -11.00 10.85
C SER A 12 0.19 -9.69 10.33
N SER A 13 -0.76 -9.07 11.04
CA SER A 13 -1.32 -7.77 10.62
C SER A 13 -0.28 -6.64 10.59
N SER A 14 0.79 -6.74 11.37
CA SER A 14 1.86 -5.72 11.43
C SER A 14 2.99 -5.91 10.40
N CYS A 15 3.16 -7.13 9.88
CA CYS A 15 4.22 -7.47 8.93
C CYS A 15 3.72 -8.06 7.60
N GLY A 16 2.42 -8.31 7.48
CA GLY A 16 1.79 -8.91 6.29
C GLY A 16 1.98 -8.06 5.04
N GLU A 17 2.28 -6.78 5.20
CA GLU A 17 2.61 -5.83 4.14
C GLU A 17 3.40 -4.63 4.69
N ARG A 18 3.77 -3.69 3.81
CA ARG A 18 4.44 -2.45 4.19
C ARG A 18 3.55 -1.24 3.93
N ARG A 19 3.73 -0.18 4.71
CA ARG A 19 3.07 1.11 4.52
C ARG A 19 4.09 2.19 4.19
N CYS A 20 3.67 3.17 3.40
CA CYS A 20 4.52 4.30 3.05
C CYS A 20 4.84 5.14 4.30
N GLY A 21 6.10 5.53 4.47
CA GLY A 21 6.55 6.36 5.60
C GLY A 21 6.77 5.61 6.91
N GLU A 22 6.42 4.31 6.98
CA GLU A 22 6.66 3.50 8.17
C GLU A 22 8.02 2.77 8.09
N PRO A 23 8.81 2.78 9.19
CA PRO A 23 10.06 2.04 9.27
C PRO A 23 9.80 0.53 9.16
N LYS A 24 10.86 -0.26 8.92
CA LYS A 24 10.74 -1.71 8.97
C LYS A 24 10.40 -2.12 10.42
N PRO A 25 9.31 -2.86 10.65
CA PRO A 25 8.99 -3.30 12.00
C PRO A 25 10.10 -4.22 12.51
N VAL A 26 10.46 -4.05 13.78
CA VAL A 26 11.50 -4.84 14.44
C VAL A 26 10.96 -6.23 14.81
N GLY A 27 9.66 -6.34 15.06
CA GLY A 27 8.96 -7.58 15.34
C GLY A 27 7.56 -7.59 14.72
N CYS A 28 7.01 -8.78 14.58
CA CYS A 28 5.69 -9.02 13.99
C CYS A 28 4.75 -9.54 15.07
N THR A 29 3.52 -9.07 15.05
CA THR A 29 2.42 -9.58 15.86
C THR A 29 2.07 -11.02 15.42
N LEU A 30 1.66 -11.86 16.37
CA LEU A 30 1.36 -13.29 16.14
C LEU A 30 -0.11 -13.54 15.74
N ASP A 31 -0.84 -12.49 15.38
CA ASP A 31 -2.21 -12.62 14.89
C ASP A 31 -2.25 -13.21 13.48
N CYS A 32 -3.39 -13.82 13.16
CA CYS A 32 -3.65 -14.54 11.92
C CYS A 32 -4.63 -13.73 11.06
N ALA A 33 -4.13 -12.71 10.37
CA ALA A 33 -4.94 -11.92 9.46
C ALA A 33 -4.96 -12.55 8.06
N SER A 34 -6.16 -12.68 7.47
CA SER A 34 -6.35 -13.18 6.11
C SER A 34 -7.10 -12.17 5.27
N GLY A 35 -6.73 -12.04 4.00
CA GLY A 35 -7.32 -11.04 3.11
C GLY A 35 -6.33 -10.56 2.05
N CYS A 36 -6.59 -9.38 1.50
CA CYS A 36 -5.75 -8.78 0.49
C CYS A 36 -4.68 -7.89 1.13
N PHE A 37 -3.43 -8.15 0.77
CA PHE A 37 -2.26 -7.44 1.26
C PHE A 37 -1.43 -6.95 0.08
N CYS A 38 -0.69 -5.86 0.25
CA CYS A 38 0.23 -5.42 -0.79
C CYS A 38 1.21 -6.53 -1.17
N LYS A 39 1.43 -6.68 -2.49
CA LYS A 39 2.48 -7.55 -3.04
C LYS A 39 3.85 -7.09 -2.54
N TYR A 40 4.83 -8.00 -2.56
CA TYR A 40 6.21 -7.64 -2.25
C TYR A 40 6.70 -6.48 -3.14
N GLY A 41 7.38 -5.50 -2.52
CA GLY A 41 7.83 -4.28 -3.19
C GLY A 41 6.77 -3.17 -3.32
N TYR A 42 5.53 -3.44 -2.93
CA TYR A 42 4.46 -2.44 -2.86
C TYR A 42 4.15 -2.04 -1.41
N TYR A 43 3.70 -0.81 -1.25
CA TYR A 43 3.49 -0.13 0.02
C TYR A 43 2.08 0.47 0.02
N ARG A 44 1.32 0.23 1.09
CA ARG A 44 -0.02 0.80 1.24
C ARG A 44 0.08 2.27 1.59
N VAL A 45 -0.66 3.10 0.87
CA VAL A 45 -0.87 4.51 1.21
C VAL A 45 -2.18 4.69 2.00
N ARG A 46 -2.40 5.90 2.54
CA ARG A 46 -3.62 6.22 3.32
C ARG A 46 -4.93 6.00 2.57
N ASN A 47 -4.93 6.13 1.24
CA ASN A 47 -6.09 5.85 0.40
C ASN A 47 -6.35 4.33 0.18
N GLY A 48 -5.63 3.46 0.88
CA GLY A 48 -5.82 2.00 0.80
C GLY A 48 -5.16 1.34 -0.41
N THR A 49 -4.62 2.09 -1.37
CA THR A 49 -3.97 1.51 -2.56
C THR A 49 -2.52 1.10 -2.31
N CYS A 50 -2.05 0.09 -3.04
CA CYS A 50 -0.67 -0.38 -3.00
C CYS A 50 0.16 0.19 -4.15
N VAL A 51 1.18 0.98 -3.82
CA VAL A 51 2.08 1.64 -4.79
C VAL A 51 3.53 1.21 -4.59
N ARG A 52 4.40 1.37 -5.60
CA ARG A 52 5.84 1.14 -5.40
C ARG A 52 6.40 2.16 -4.41
N LYS A 53 7.47 1.79 -3.69
CA LYS A 53 8.14 2.69 -2.73
C LYS A 53 8.47 4.08 -3.31
N SER A 54 8.87 4.14 -4.58
CA SER A 54 9.18 5.40 -5.28
C SER A 54 7.98 6.34 -5.45
N HIS A 55 6.76 5.80 -5.38
CA HIS A 55 5.49 6.53 -5.51
C HIS A 55 4.83 6.77 -4.15
N CYS A 56 5.52 6.47 -3.05
CA CYS A 56 5.04 6.87 -1.73
C CYS A 56 4.96 8.41 -1.67
N PRO A 57 3.84 8.98 -1.18
CA PRO A 57 3.70 10.42 -1.04
C PRO A 57 4.79 10.93 -0.10
N ARG A 58 5.56 11.92 -0.55
CA ARG A 58 6.48 12.64 0.32
C ARG A 58 5.64 13.61 1.14
N THR A 59 5.75 13.55 2.46
CA THR A 59 5.12 14.51 3.38
C THR A 59 5.71 15.89 3.11
N GLY A 60 5.11 16.65 2.19
CA GLY A 60 5.59 17.97 1.78
C GLY A 60 5.32 18.34 0.33
N SER A 61 4.84 17.42 -0.52
CA SER A 61 4.37 17.79 -1.85
C SER A 61 2.91 17.40 -2.00
N THR A 62 2.04 18.42 -2.00
CA THR A 62 0.81 18.46 -2.78
C THR A 62 1.15 18.26 -4.27
N THR A 63 1.73 17.12 -4.60
CA THR A 63 1.74 16.63 -5.96
C THR A 63 0.35 16.07 -6.13
N THR A 64 -0.55 16.95 -6.58
CA THR A 64 -1.60 16.58 -7.53
C THR A 64 -1.10 15.36 -8.28
N PHE A 65 -1.62 14.18 -7.95
CA PHE A 65 -1.62 13.09 -8.93
C PHE A 65 -2.08 13.78 -10.20
N PRO A 66 -1.34 13.75 -11.32
CA PRO A 66 -1.94 14.17 -12.56
C PRO A 66 -3.19 13.29 -12.66
N LEU A 67 -4.35 13.91 -12.44
CA LEU A 67 -5.60 13.36 -12.93
C LEU A 67 -5.27 13.19 -14.39
N THR A 68 -5.01 11.94 -14.77
CA THR A 68 -4.83 11.58 -16.17
C THR A 68 -5.99 12.26 -16.90
N PRO A 69 -5.75 13.06 -17.95
CA PRO A 69 -6.81 13.77 -18.68
C PRO A 69 -7.74 12.82 -19.46
N SER A 70 -7.89 11.58 -19.01
CA SER A 70 -8.64 10.51 -19.64
C SER A 70 -10.07 10.38 -19.09
N GLU A 71 -10.49 11.21 -18.14
CA GLU A 71 -11.89 11.34 -17.73
C GLU A 71 -12.36 12.80 -17.86
N LEU A 72 -12.29 13.34 -19.08
CA LEU A 72 -13.25 14.38 -19.49
C LEU A 72 -14.45 13.67 -20.15
N PRO A 73 -15.64 13.64 -19.53
CA PRO A 73 -16.85 13.41 -20.30
C PRO A 73 -17.12 14.65 -21.17
N LEU A 74 -17.36 14.41 -22.47
CA LEU A 74 -17.91 15.37 -23.42
C LEU A 74 -19.28 15.88 -22.95
#